data_AF-A0A533VE46-F1
#
_entry.id   AF-A0A533VE46-F1
#
_cell.length_a   1.000
_cell.length_b   1.000
_cell.length_c   1.000
_cell.angle_alpha   90.00
_cell.angle_beta   90.00
_cell.angle_gamma   90.00
#
_symmetry.space_group_name_H-M   'P 1'
#
loop_
_entity.id
_entity.type
_entity.pdbx_description
1 polymer ?
#
loop_
_entity_poly.entity_id
_entity_poly.type
_entity_poly.pdbx_seq_one_letter_code
_entity_poly.pdbx_strand_id
1 'polypeptide(L)'
;LSDIGVKDSKQLTPRARKNLYKKIIDIADGHYVAKISPRTIDRSVIKNELNQLEAKYMAKVISKLRPDSAYVDSCDVNPGRFGRTISKLAKTRRIHSSHHADKRFPVVSAASIVAKVNRDRAIEKLRHDYDIGSGYPSDRKTMEFIKRWVMVNHSVPKFVRKSWKPVKIMLKGY
;
A
#
# COMPACT_ATOMS: atom_id res chain seq x y z
N LEU A 1 -6.01 -5.89 -20.70
CA LEU A 1 -5.71 -6.27 -19.28
C LEU A 1 -6.15 -7.70 -18.96
N SER A 2 -7.36 -8.14 -19.33
CA SER A 2 -7.83 -9.52 -19.05
C SER A 2 -6.91 -10.58 -19.64
N ASP A 3 -6.35 -10.34 -20.82
CA ASP A 3 -5.53 -11.31 -21.58
C ASP A 3 -4.14 -11.55 -20.98
N ILE A 4 -3.68 -10.66 -20.08
CA ILE A 4 -2.38 -10.80 -19.41
C ILE A 4 -2.50 -11.42 -18.00
N GLY A 5 -3.66 -11.97 -17.64
CA GLY A 5 -3.81 -12.83 -16.44
C GLY A 5 -3.80 -12.09 -15.09
N VAL A 6 -4.28 -10.84 -15.04
CA VAL A 6 -4.21 -9.99 -13.83
C VAL A 6 -5.18 -10.44 -12.71
N LYS A 7 -6.14 -11.34 -12.96
CA LYS A 7 -7.27 -11.61 -12.06
C LYS A 7 -6.94 -12.17 -10.66
N ASP A 8 -5.75 -12.73 -10.44
CA ASP A 8 -5.38 -13.27 -9.13
C ASP A 8 -3.97 -12.90 -8.66
N SER A 9 -3.73 -11.61 -8.48
CA SER A 9 -2.42 -11.09 -8.03
C SER A 9 -2.00 -11.52 -6.61
N LYS A 10 -2.90 -12.16 -5.84
CA LYS A 10 -2.64 -12.63 -4.48
C LYS A 10 -1.98 -14.01 -4.45
N GLN A 11 -2.19 -14.83 -5.47
CA GLN A 11 -1.51 -16.13 -5.62
C GLN A 11 -0.17 -16.05 -6.37
N LEU A 12 0.15 -14.90 -6.96
CA LEU A 12 1.37 -14.75 -7.75
C LEU A 12 2.63 -14.65 -6.89
N THR A 13 3.65 -15.41 -7.28
CA THR A 13 5.01 -15.28 -6.74
C THR A 13 5.60 -13.88 -7.00
N PRO A 14 6.57 -13.41 -6.21
CA PRO A 14 7.24 -12.14 -6.47
C PRO A 14 7.82 -12.02 -7.89
N ARG A 15 8.36 -13.13 -8.44
CA ARG A 15 8.87 -13.19 -9.82
C ARG A 15 7.76 -13.01 -10.85
N ALA A 16 6.63 -13.72 -10.68
CA ALA A 16 5.47 -13.57 -11.56
C ALA A 16 4.91 -12.14 -11.53
N ARG A 17 4.81 -11.52 -10.34
CA ARG A 17 4.39 -10.12 -10.21
C ARG A 17 5.33 -9.15 -10.93
N LYS A 18 6.65 -9.35 -10.87
CA LYS A 18 7.64 -8.53 -11.60
C LYS A 18 7.47 -8.64 -13.12
N ASN A 19 7.16 -9.83 -13.63
CA ASN A 19 6.91 -10.02 -15.06
C ASN A 19 5.60 -9.33 -15.49
N LEU A 20 4.53 -9.51 -14.72
CA LEU A 20 3.25 -8.82 -15.00
C LEU A 20 3.37 -7.31 -14.87
N TYR A 21 4.16 -6.81 -13.92
CA TYR A 21 4.43 -5.38 -13.79
C TYR A 21 4.93 -4.79 -15.11
N LYS A 22 5.93 -5.43 -15.75
CA LYS A 22 6.45 -4.95 -17.05
C LYS A 22 5.33 -4.88 -18.09
N LYS A 23 4.58 -5.97 -18.25
CA LYS A 23 3.45 -6.04 -19.19
C LYS A 23 2.39 -4.98 -18.92
N ILE A 24 2.07 -4.72 -17.64
CA ILE A 24 1.08 -3.71 -17.24
C ILE A 24 1.56 -2.31 -17.61
N ILE A 25 2.84 -1.99 -17.34
CA ILE A 25 3.39 -0.67 -17.65
C ILE A 25 3.45 -0.45 -19.17
N ASP A 26 3.83 -1.46 -19.95
CA ASP A 26 3.95 -1.36 -21.40
C ASP A 26 2.61 -1.08 -22.10
N ILE A 27 1.50 -1.61 -21.57
CA ILE A 27 0.17 -1.46 -22.20
C ILE A 27 -0.69 -0.33 -21.60
N ALA A 28 -0.25 0.27 -20.49
CA ALA A 28 -1.03 1.31 -19.82
C ALA A 28 -0.72 2.68 -20.41
N ASP A 29 -1.76 3.44 -20.77
CA ASP A 29 -1.62 4.83 -21.23
C ASP A 29 -0.89 5.72 -20.21
N GLY A 30 -1.01 5.38 -18.92
CA GLY A 30 -0.28 6.04 -17.86
C GLY A 30 -0.37 5.28 -16.53
N HIS A 31 0.61 5.53 -15.65
CA HIS A 31 0.59 5.02 -14.30
C HIS A 31 1.22 6.02 -13.32
N TYR A 32 0.78 5.99 -12.07
CA TYR A 32 1.33 6.85 -11.03
C TYR A 32 1.38 6.12 -9.69
N VAL A 33 2.54 6.19 -9.02
CA VAL A 33 2.77 5.53 -7.73
C VAL A 33 3.00 6.59 -6.66
N ALA A 34 2.05 6.72 -5.74
CA ALA A 34 2.18 7.60 -4.58
C ALA A 34 2.70 6.80 -3.37
N LYS A 35 3.86 7.18 -2.82
CA LYS A 35 4.47 6.54 -1.64
C LYS A 35 4.23 7.35 -0.38
N ILE A 36 3.92 6.68 0.73
CA ILE A 36 3.69 7.30 2.04
C ILE A 36 4.78 6.85 3.01
N SER A 37 5.44 7.81 3.67
CA SER A 37 6.45 7.51 4.67
C SER A 37 5.84 6.89 5.94
N PRO A 38 6.57 6.02 6.68
CA PRO A 38 6.12 5.49 7.98
C PRO A 38 5.74 6.60 8.96
N ARG A 39 6.52 7.68 9.04
CA ARG A 39 6.24 8.85 9.90
C ARG A 39 4.89 9.50 9.58
N THR A 40 4.54 9.64 8.30
CA THR A 40 3.25 10.19 7.88
C THR A 40 2.10 9.28 8.27
N ILE A 41 2.29 7.96 8.11
CA ILE A 41 1.29 6.95 8.48
C ILE A 41 1.07 6.98 10.00
N ASP A 42 2.15 6.97 10.79
CA ASP A 42 2.07 7.02 12.26
C ASP A 42 1.26 8.23 12.75
N ARG A 43 1.52 9.42 12.19
CA ARG A 43 0.78 10.65 12.52
C ARG A 43 -0.72 10.53 12.25
N SER A 44 -1.09 9.88 11.16
CA SER A 44 -2.50 9.67 10.78
C SER A 44 -3.17 8.62 11.66
N VAL A 45 -2.47 7.53 11.98
CA VAL A 45 -2.98 6.49 12.89
C VAL A 45 -3.25 7.05 14.29
N ILE A 46 -2.37 7.92 14.81
CA ILE A 46 -2.57 8.58 16.11
C ILE A 46 -3.87 9.40 16.15
N LYS A 47 -4.30 9.93 15.00
CA LYS A 47 -5.54 10.71 14.86
C LYS A 47 -6.76 9.88 14.46
N ASN A 48 -6.61 8.55 14.30
CA ASN A 48 -7.62 7.66 13.73
C ASN A 48 -8.03 8.03 12.29
N GLU A 49 -7.09 8.54 11.50
CA GLU A 49 -7.34 9.08 10.15
C GLU A 49 -6.74 8.22 9.03
N LEU A 50 -6.41 6.94 9.29
CA LEU A 50 -5.69 6.11 8.31
C LEU A 50 -6.48 5.97 7.00
N ASN A 51 -7.79 5.74 7.07
CA ASN A 51 -8.65 5.66 5.89
C ASN A 51 -8.72 7.00 5.14
N GLN A 52 -8.73 8.13 5.85
CA GLN A 52 -8.68 9.47 5.25
C GLN A 52 -7.35 9.72 4.55
N LEU A 53 -6.23 9.24 5.12
CA LEU A 53 -4.92 9.29 4.49
C LEU A 53 -4.88 8.44 3.20
N GLU A 54 -5.45 7.23 3.23
CA GLU A 54 -5.58 6.39 2.04
C GLU A 54 -6.42 7.07 0.96
N ALA A 55 -7.60 7.61 1.31
CA ALA A 55 -8.45 8.37 0.39
C ALA A 55 -7.72 9.56 -0.23
N LYS A 56 -6.93 10.30 0.57
CA LYS A 56 -6.12 11.43 0.09
C LYS A 56 -5.07 11.00 -0.94
N TYR A 57 -4.40 9.86 -0.73
CA TYR A 57 -3.40 9.38 -1.67
C TYR A 57 -4.01 8.75 -2.92
N MET A 58 -5.14 8.05 -2.81
CA MET A 58 -5.91 7.60 -3.97
C MET A 58 -6.41 8.79 -4.81
N ALA A 59 -6.93 9.84 -4.16
CA ALA A 59 -7.32 11.08 -4.84
C ALA A 59 -6.12 11.74 -5.55
N LYS A 60 -4.94 11.77 -4.92
CA LYS A 60 -3.71 12.27 -5.56
C LYS A 60 -3.37 11.49 -6.84
N VAL A 61 -3.48 10.16 -6.82
CA VAL A 61 -3.25 9.32 -8.01
C VAL A 61 -4.25 9.66 -9.11
N ILE A 62 -5.54 9.73 -8.76
CA ILE A 62 -6.62 10.06 -9.70
C ILE A 62 -6.42 11.46 -10.30
N SER A 63 -6.11 12.48 -9.50
CA SER A 63 -5.87 13.83 -10.00
C SER A 63 -4.62 13.95 -10.88
N LYS A 64 -3.63 13.06 -10.73
CA LYS A 64 -2.46 13.02 -11.60
C LYS A 64 -2.70 12.31 -12.92
N LEU A 65 -3.49 11.24 -12.91
CA LEU A 65 -3.80 10.47 -14.12
C LEU A 65 -4.98 11.07 -14.91
N ARG A 66 -5.88 11.80 -14.25
CA ARG A 66 -7.10 12.39 -14.83
C ARG A 66 -7.91 11.40 -15.70
N PRO A 67 -8.24 10.20 -15.18
CA PRO A 67 -8.99 9.23 -15.96
C PRO A 67 -10.44 9.70 -16.16
N ASP A 68 -11.10 9.17 -17.20
CA ASP A 68 -12.54 9.34 -17.35
C ASP A 68 -13.30 8.78 -16.17
N SER A 69 -13.05 7.53 -15.77
CA SER A 69 -13.65 6.89 -14.60
C SER A 69 -12.58 6.18 -13.77
N ALA A 70 -12.71 6.23 -12.44
CA ALA A 70 -11.79 5.56 -11.53
C ALA A 70 -12.51 4.50 -10.69
N TYR A 71 -11.93 3.31 -10.64
CA TYR A 71 -12.36 2.22 -9.77
C TYR A 71 -11.38 2.09 -8.61
N VAL A 72 -11.89 2.05 -7.37
CA VAL A 72 -11.06 2.00 -6.16
C VAL A 72 -11.49 0.87 -5.25
N ASP A 73 -10.50 0.23 -4.63
CA ASP A 73 -10.73 -0.76 -3.57
C ASP A 73 -10.91 -0.04 -2.24
N SER A 74 -12.03 -0.29 -1.57
CA SER A 74 -12.38 0.41 -0.33
C SER A 74 -11.67 -0.20 0.88
N CYS A 75 -10.94 0.62 1.64
CA CYS A 75 -10.47 0.25 2.98
C CYS A 75 -11.49 0.58 4.08
N ASP A 76 -12.49 1.40 3.77
CA ASP A 76 -13.55 1.80 4.68
C ASP A 76 -14.68 0.77 4.65
N VAL A 77 -15.26 0.44 5.81
CA VAL A 77 -16.45 -0.41 5.97
C VAL A 77 -17.62 -0.01 5.07
N ASN A 78 -17.74 1.28 4.72
CA ASN A 78 -18.71 1.82 3.79
C ASN A 78 -18.01 2.33 2.50
N PRO A 79 -18.04 1.54 1.40
CA PRO A 79 -17.42 1.92 0.13
C PRO A 79 -18.00 3.19 -0.48
N GLY A 80 -19.30 3.42 -0.33
CA GLY A 80 -19.95 4.63 -0.84
C GLY A 80 -19.45 5.89 -0.14
N ARG A 81 -19.26 5.85 1.19
CA ARG A 81 -18.63 6.95 1.95
C ARG A 81 -17.20 7.18 1.48
N PHE A 82 -16.42 6.12 1.31
CA PHE A 82 -15.04 6.21 0.83
C PHE A 82 -14.94 6.84 -0.55
N GLY A 83 -15.76 6.38 -1.49
CA GLY A 83 -15.85 6.93 -2.84
C GLY A 83 -16.22 8.42 -2.86
N ARG A 84 -17.18 8.84 -2.01
CA ARG A 84 -17.53 10.27 -1.85
C ARG A 84 -16.37 11.10 -1.30
N THR A 85 -15.62 10.57 -0.32
CA THR A 85 -14.44 11.25 0.22
C THR A 85 -13.37 11.45 -0.87
N ILE A 86 -13.07 10.40 -1.64
CA ILE A 86 -12.12 10.48 -2.75
C ILE A 86 -12.61 11.45 -3.82
N SER A 87 -13.90 11.39 -4.18
CA SER A 87 -14.54 12.28 -5.15
C SER A 87 -14.37 13.75 -4.78
N LYS A 88 -14.63 14.11 -3.50
CA LYS A 88 -14.42 15.48 -3.00
C LYS A 88 -12.95 15.91 -3.10
N LEU A 89 -12.01 15.05 -2.68
CA LEU A 89 -10.58 15.34 -2.68
C LEU A 89 -10.00 15.46 -4.10
N ALA A 90 -10.45 14.61 -5.01
CA ALA A 90 -9.98 14.56 -6.40
C ALA A 90 -10.73 15.54 -7.33
N LYS A 91 -11.79 16.18 -6.84
CA LYS A 91 -12.68 17.09 -7.60
C LYS A 91 -13.28 16.44 -8.85
N THR A 92 -13.71 15.18 -8.76
CA THR A 92 -14.36 14.43 -9.85
C THR A 92 -15.54 13.62 -9.33
N ARG A 93 -16.59 13.43 -10.13
CA ARG A 93 -17.78 12.64 -9.77
C ARG A 93 -17.74 11.19 -10.26
N ARG A 94 -16.73 10.80 -11.05
CA ARG A 94 -16.64 9.49 -11.70
C ARG A 94 -15.80 8.50 -10.90
N ILE A 95 -16.16 8.29 -9.63
CA ILE A 95 -15.49 7.37 -8.70
C ILE A 95 -16.41 6.19 -8.38
N HIS A 96 -15.96 4.97 -8.67
CA HIS A 96 -16.61 3.72 -8.32
C HIS A 96 -15.83 3.02 -7.21
N SER A 97 -16.38 3.02 -6.00
CA SER A 97 -15.74 2.43 -4.82
C SER A 97 -16.48 1.16 -4.41
N SER A 98 -15.75 0.06 -4.25
CA SER A 98 -16.32 -1.22 -3.82
C SER A 98 -15.30 -2.02 -3.00
N HIS A 99 -15.81 -2.89 -2.13
CA HIS A 99 -14.98 -3.89 -1.46
C HIS A 99 -14.46 -4.93 -2.46
N HIS A 100 -13.20 -5.34 -2.27
CA HIS A 100 -12.55 -6.37 -3.09
C HIS A 100 -12.57 -6.02 -4.59
N ALA A 101 -12.41 -4.74 -4.89
CA ALA A 101 -12.41 -4.24 -6.26
C ALA A 101 -11.27 -4.88 -7.08
N ASP A 102 -10.16 -5.25 -6.43
CA ASP A 102 -9.03 -5.97 -7.02
C ASP A 102 -9.42 -7.33 -7.60
N LYS A 103 -10.43 -8.01 -7.05
CA LYS A 103 -10.93 -9.28 -7.59
C LYS A 103 -11.93 -9.10 -8.74
N ARG A 104 -12.59 -7.95 -8.80
CA ARG A 104 -13.70 -7.68 -9.74
C ARG A 104 -13.23 -6.97 -11.00
N PHE A 105 -12.32 -6.01 -10.85
CA PHE A 105 -11.92 -5.12 -11.92
C PHE A 105 -10.43 -5.34 -12.29
N PRO A 106 -10.12 -5.75 -13.53
CA PRO A 106 -8.74 -5.97 -13.98
C PRO A 106 -7.83 -4.75 -13.77
N VAL A 107 -8.36 -3.53 -13.95
CA VAL A 107 -7.61 -2.28 -13.71
C VAL A 107 -7.18 -2.10 -12.25
N VAL A 108 -8.04 -2.50 -11.30
CA VAL A 108 -7.72 -2.42 -9.87
C VAL A 108 -6.72 -3.52 -9.48
N SER A 109 -6.86 -4.71 -10.06
CA SER A 109 -5.85 -5.76 -9.86
C SER A 109 -4.47 -5.35 -10.42
N ALA A 110 -4.45 -4.68 -11.57
CA ALA A 110 -3.21 -4.18 -12.17
C ALA A 110 -2.56 -3.13 -11.27
N ALA A 111 -3.36 -2.19 -10.75
CA ALA A 111 -2.90 -1.21 -9.76
C ALA A 111 -2.35 -1.88 -8.49
N SER A 112 -2.97 -2.96 -8.02
CA SER A 112 -2.50 -3.77 -6.88
C SER A 112 -1.11 -4.39 -7.16
N ILE A 113 -0.88 -4.92 -8.36
CA ILE A 113 0.43 -5.44 -8.77
C ILE A 113 1.48 -4.32 -8.80
N VAL A 114 1.14 -3.18 -9.41
CA VAL A 114 2.02 -2.00 -9.48
C VAL A 114 2.43 -1.53 -8.09
N ALA A 115 1.47 -1.46 -7.15
CA ALA A 115 1.73 -1.10 -5.77
C ALA A 115 2.62 -2.13 -5.04
N LYS A 116 2.28 -3.42 -5.13
CA LYS A 116 3.04 -4.52 -4.48
C LYS A 116 4.48 -4.58 -4.97
N VAL A 117 4.73 -4.51 -6.27
CA VAL A 117 6.10 -4.55 -6.83
C VAL A 117 6.92 -3.33 -6.39
N ASN A 118 6.31 -2.15 -6.32
CA ASN A 118 7.00 -0.96 -5.80
C ASN A 118 7.31 -1.05 -4.30
N ARG A 119 6.41 -1.65 -3.51
CA ARG A 119 6.64 -1.92 -2.09
C ARG A 119 7.76 -2.95 -1.91
N ASP A 120 7.74 -4.05 -2.66
CA ASP A 120 8.76 -5.09 -2.58
C ASP A 120 10.14 -4.54 -2.96
N ARG A 121 10.23 -3.69 -3.99
CA ARG A 121 11.47 -2.96 -4.34
C ARG A 121 11.94 -2.05 -3.20
N ALA A 122 11.05 -1.42 -2.46
CA ALA A 122 11.41 -0.56 -1.33
C ALA A 122 11.95 -1.38 -0.15
N ILE A 123 11.36 -2.55 0.14
CA ILE A 123 11.88 -3.48 1.13
C ILE A 123 13.23 -4.04 0.70
N GLU A 124 13.40 -4.44 -0.56
CA GLU A 124 14.67 -4.95 -1.06
C GLU A 124 15.82 -3.96 -0.89
N LYS A 125 15.56 -2.66 -1.12
CA LYS A 125 16.55 -1.60 -0.85
C LYS A 125 16.95 -1.54 0.62
N LEU A 126 16.00 -1.71 1.55
CA LEU A 126 16.33 -1.77 2.97
C LEU A 126 17.09 -3.05 3.33
N ARG A 127 16.87 -4.14 2.59
CA ARG A 127 17.56 -5.42 2.81
C ARG A 127 19.05 -5.39 2.45
N HIS A 128 19.48 -4.40 1.68
CA HIS A 128 20.89 -4.15 1.42
C HIS A 128 21.64 -3.80 2.72
N ASP A 129 21.03 -2.99 3.58
CA ASP A 129 21.67 -2.47 4.79
C ASP A 129 21.18 -3.19 6.07
N TYR A 130 20.03 -3.87 6.01
CA TYR A 130 19.37 -4.43 7.19
C TYR A 130 18.72 -5.79 6.90
N ASP A 131 18.99 -6.80 7.73
CA ASP A 131 18.37 -8.11 7.56
C ASP A 131 16.94 -8.20 8.15
N ILE A 132 16.00 -7.51 7.50
CA ILE A 132 14.64 -7.24 8.02
C ILE A 132 13.55 -8.25 7.60
N GLY A 133 13.89 -9.24 6.78
CA GLY A 133 12.89 -10.13 6.17
C GLY A 133 11.92 -9.39 5.24
N SER A 134 10.63 -9.73 5.32
CA SER A 134 9.56 -9.26 4.44
C SER A 134 8.98 -7.90 4.82
N GLY A 135 9.18 -7.43 6.06
CA GLY A 135 8.54 -6.24 6.61
C GLY A 135 7.07 -6.45 7.03
N TYR A 136 6.56 -7.68 7.06
CA TYR A 136 5.24 -8.01 7.60
C TYR A 136 5.32 -8.51 9.05
N PRO A 137 4.31 -8.22 9.89
CA PRO A 137 4.29 -8.72 11.27
C PRO A 137 4.19 -10.24 11.39
N SER A 138 3.65 -10.92 10.37
CA SER A 138 3.55 -12.38 10.30
C SER A 138 4.88 -13.06 10.01
N ASP A 139 5.90 -12.30 9.58
CA ASP A 139 7.22 -12.83 9.32
C ASP A 139 8.09 -12.75 10.57
N ARG A 140 8.51 -13.91 11.06
CA ARG A 140 9.34 -14.05 12.25
C ARG A 140 10.63 -13.23 12.15
N LYS A 141 11.26 -13.19 10.97
CA LYS A 141 12.51 -12.45 10.76
C LYS A 141 12.32 -10.94 10.94
N THR A 142 11.21 -10.42 10.43
CA THR A 142 10.81 -9.02 10.61
C THR A 142 10.64 -8.69 12.10
N MET A 143 9.92 -9.54 12.83
CA MET A 143 9.64 -9.32 14.25
C MET A 143 10.89 -9.44 15.13
N GLU A 144 11.75 -10.41 14.85
CA GLU A 144 13.04 -10.56 15.53
C GLU A 144 13.97 -9.36 15.28
N PHE A 145 14.05 -8.87 14.03
CA PHE A 145 14.82 -7.67 13.71
C PHE A 145 14.37 -6.46 14.53
N ILE A 146 13.05 -6.20 14.57
CA ILE A 146 12.50 -5.06 15.32
C ILE A 146 12.77 -5.24 16.81
N LYS A 147 12.55 -6.45 17.37
CA LYS A 147 12.80 -6.73 18.79
C LYS A 147 14.26 -6.47 19.17
N ARG A 148 15.22 -6.97 18.37
CA ARG A 148 16.65 -6.72 18.58
C ARG A 148 16.98 -5.23 18.52
N TRP A 149 16.42 -4.52 17.55
CA TRP A 149 16.66 -3.08 17.44
C TRP A 149 16.18 -2.33 18.67
N VAL A 150 14.96 -2.61 19.13
CA VAL A 150 14.37 -1.97 20.32
C VAL A 150 15.20 -2.28 21.57
N MET A 151 15.64 -3.53 21.75
CA MET A 151 16.50 -3.93 22.87
C MET A 151 17.80 -3.13 22.95
N VAL A 152 18.44 -2.87 21.80
CA VAL A 152 19.75 -2.20 21.75
C VAL A 152 19.63 -0.68 21.75
N ASN A 153 18.61 -0.12 21.09
CA ASN A 153 18.54 1.31 20.78
C ASN A 153 17.41 2.04 21.51
N HIS A 154 16.58 1.34 22.30
CA HIS A 154 15.37 1.86 22.96
C HIS A 154 14.46 2.68 22.04
N SER A 155 14.48 2.34 20.75
CA SER A 155 13.80 3.07 19.67
C SER A 155 13.59 2.13 18.49
N VAL A 156 13.04 2.64 17.38
CA VAL A 156 12.93 1.89 16.12
C VAL A 156 13.50 2.68 14.96
N PRO A 157 13.98 2.02 13.89
CA PRO A 157 14.45 2.69 12.69
C PRO A 157 13.39 3.61 12.08
N LYS A 158 13.83 4.65 11.36
CA LYS A 158 12.93 5.62 10.69
C LYS A 158 11.99 4.96 9.66
N PHE A 159 12.34 3.78 9.14
CA PHE A 159 11.53 3.03 8.18
C PHE A 159 10.49 2.11 8.83
N VAL A 160 10.43 2.03 10.17
CA VAL A 160 9.44 1.25 10.92
C VAL A 160 8.29 2.17 11.40
N ARG A 161 7.05 1.67 11.32
CA ARG A 161 5.86 2.37 11.84
C ARG A 161 5.77 2.18 13.36
N LYS A 162 5.95 3.25 14.12
CA LYS A 162 5.85 3.24 15.58
C LYS A 162 4.44 3.03 16.08
N SER A 163 3.43 3.42 15.30
CA SER A 163 2.03 3.31 15.71
C SER A 163 1.50 1.88 15.67
N TRP A 164 2.24 0.95 15.06
CA TRP A 164 1.82 -0.44 14.91
C TRP A 164 1.79 -1.15 16.27
N LYS A 165 0.70 -1.89 16.56
CA LYS A 165 0.43 -2.45 17.90
C LYS A 165 1.58 -3.31 18.45
N PRO A 166 2.13 -4.30 17.73
CA PRO A 166 3.32 -5.03 18.17
C PRO A 166 4.52 -4.14 18.51
N VAL A 167 4.79 -3.12 17.70
CA VAL A 167 5.91 -2.18 17.92
C VAL A 167 5.65 -1.32 19.17
N LYS A 168 4.42 -0.81 19.33
CA LYS A 168 4.02 -0.07 20.53
C LYS A 168 4.19 -0.90 21.81
N ILE A 169 3.85 -2.19 21.76
CA ILE A 169 4.02 -3.10 22.90
C ILE A 169 5.50 -3.28 23.22
N MET A 170 6.33 -3.53 22.21
CA MET A 170 7.79 -3.66 22.38
C MET A 170 8.41 -2.40 22.98
N LEU A 171 7.98 -1.21 22.54
CA LEU A 171 8.48 0.06 23.04
C LEU A 171 8.01 0.44 24.45
N LYS A 172 6.91 -0.15 24.96
CA LYS A 172 6.42 0.10 26.32
C LYS A 172 7.13 -0.74 27.39
N GLY A 173 7.82 -1.81 26.97
CA GLY A 173 8.58 -2.68 27.86
C GLY A 173 9.98 -2.14 28.22
N TYR A 174 10.30 -0.94 27.75
CA TYR A 174 11.49 -0.15 28.02
C TYR A 174 11.06 1.27 28.37
#